data_AF-A0AAV2SM47-F1
#
_entry.id   AF-A0AAV2SM47-F1
#
_cell.length_a   1.000
_cell.length_b   1.000
_cell.length_c   1.000
_cell.angle_alpha   90.00
_cell.angle_beta   90.00
_cell.angle_gamma   90.00
#
_symmetry.space_group_name_H-M   'P 1'
#
loop_
_entity.id
_entity.type
_entity.pdbx_description
1 polymer ?
#
loop_
_entity_poly.entity_id
_entity_poly.type
_entity_poly.pdbx_seq_one_letter_code
_entity_poly.pdbx_strand_id
1 'polypeptide(L)'
;EEWWYKYAYLSVREPLLPTMNTTGPQTLNLSLWPPSKEKALEYGALYLWTVLQFFILLREGKLRPQASNKGQKFSMDQFRRLFNTARIPGHPYDSVFSCWRTEAEGDVPLHIIVLCNGHLWNMLPWDFSGKTMTSPELEQQLQYIREQSDIMGEGPGIGSLTCAKRETWAKNRQWLMSISERNRRNVELIESSILGMALDNSCPENFQQACWEGLCGDIKNRWADKSFSIINTRNGYGTTNNDHTPFDAMVTVVMAHYQHLYLEEMDGVWKGSTEVRDFPKPKLLEFDLDSKLINGIQAAREICSPL
;
A
#
# COMPACT_ATOMS: atom_id res chain seq x y z
N GLU A 1 25.79 7.33 0.66
CA GLU A 1 24.38 6.95 0.83
C GLU A 1 23.52 8.15 1.24
N GLU A 2 23.81 8.83 2.36
CA GLU A 2 23.00 9.96 2.85
C GLU A 2 22.77 11.08 1.82
N TRP A 3 23.79 11.46 1.05
CA TRP A 3 23.64 12.47 -0.02
C TRP A 3 22.69 12.03 -1.13
N TRP A 4 22.69 10.74 -1.49
CA TRP A 4 21.77 10.20 -2.50
C TRP A 4 20.33 10.34 -2.01
N TYR A 5 20.02 9.82 -0.81
CA TYR A 5 18.70 9.98 -0.19
C TYR A 5 18.28 11.44 -0.10
N LYS A 6 19.16 12.30 0.42
CA LYS A 6 18.86 13.70 0.68
C LYS A 6 18.55 14.47 -0.61
N TYR A 7 19.43 14.39 -1.61
CA TYR A 7 19.37 15.27 -2.77
C TYR A 7 18.59 14.68 -3.95
N ALA A 8 18.54 13.36 -4.11
CA ALA A 8 17.75 12.73 -5.17
C ALA A 8 16.26 12.66 -4.82
N TYR A 9 15.90 12.52 -3.54
CA TYR A 9 14.51 12.29 -3.12
C TYR A 9 14.00 13.29 -2.10
N LEU A 10 14.66 13.41 -0.94
CA LEU A 10 14.10 14.10 0.23
C LEU A 10 14.09 15.64 0.12
N SER A 11 14.90 16.22 -0.76
CA SER A 11 14.88 17.67 -1.05
C SER A 11 13.93 18.06 -2.17
N VAL A 12 13.51 17.12 -3.03
CA VAL A 12 12.58 17.41 -4.13
C VAL A 12 11.23 17.84 -3.56
N ARG A 13 10.69 18.96 -4.04
CA ARG A 13 9.45 19.57 -3.51
C ARG A 13 8.22 19.36 -4.40
N GLU A 14 8.39 18.74 -5.57
CA GLU A 14 7.30 18.38 -6.48
C GLU A 14 6.42 17.24 -5.93
N PRO A 15 5.17 17.09 -6.41
CA PRO A 15 4.28 15.98 -6.05
C PRO A 15 4.92 14.61 -6.28
N LEU A 16 4.69 13.64 -5.39
CA LEU A 16 5.21 12.28 -5.58
C LEU A 16 4.56 11.56 -6.77
N LEU A 17 3.27 11.82 -7.01
CA LEU A 17 2.54 11.29 -8.16
C LEU A 17 2.35 12.40 -9.20
N PRO A 18 2.61 12.14 -10.49
CA PRO A 18 3.24 10.94 -11.06
C PRO A 18 4.79 10.96 -11.03
N THR A 19 5.42 11.96 -10.39
CA THR A 19 6.80 12.32 -10.74
C THR A 19 7.90 11.47 -10.09
N MET A 20 7.61 10.75 -9.01
CA MET A 20 8.61 10.05 -8.20
C MET A 20 8.26 8.59 -7.92
N ASN A 21 7.00 8.30 -7.57
CA ASN A 21 6.62 6.93 -7.24
C ASN A 21 6.71 6.02 -8.46
N THR A 22 7.00 4.74 -8.21
CA THR A 22 7.02 3.70 -9.23
C THR A 22 5.75 2.87 -9.17
N THR A 23 5.40 2.28 -10.31
CA THR A 23 4.30 1.33 -10.45
C THR A 23 4.80 0.04 -11.07
N GLY A 24 4.13 -1.06 -10.78
CA GLY A 24 4.33 -2.33 -11.45
C GLY A 24 3.01 -3.08 -11.53
N PRO A 25 2.36 -3.13 -12.72
CA PRO A 25 1.20 -3.99 -12.94
C PRO A 25 1.56 -5.45 -12.75
N GLN A 26 0.64 -6.22 -12.17
CA GLN A 26 0.84 -7.64 -11.94
C GLN A 26 0.80 -8.42 -13.25
N THR A 27 1.84 -9.21 -13.51
CA THR A 27 1.90 -10.07 -14.70
C THR A 27 0.93 -11.25 -14.63
N LEU A 28 0.41 -11.57 -13.44
CA LEU A 28 -0.61 -12.61 -13.22
C LEU A 28 -1.87 -12.34 -14.04
N ASN A 29 -2.22 -11.08 -14.29
CA ASN A 29 -3.38 -10.72 -15.09
C ASN A 29 -3.23 -11.05 -16.59
N LEU A 30 -2.02 -11.39 -17.04
CA LEU A 30 -1.74 -11.85 -18.40
C LEU A 30 -1.88 -13.37 -18.57
N SER A 31 -2.03 -14.12 -17.46
CA SER A 31 -2.10 -15.59 -17.49
C SER A 31 -3.14 -16.14 -16.50
N LEU A 32 -2.76 -16.28 -15.23
CA LEU A 32 -3.56 -16.99 -14.21
C LEU A 32 -4.85 -16.25 -13.83
N TRP A 33 -4.83 -14.92 -13.84
CA TRP A 33 -5.91 -14.06 -13.34
C TRP A 33 -6.42 -13.09 -14.40
N PRO A 34 -6.99 -13.57 -15.52
CA PRO A 34 -7.57 -12.67 -16.51
C PRO A 34 -8.61 -11.75 -15.84
N PRO A 35 -8.71 -10.46 -16.25
CA PRO A 35 -9.59 -9.51 -15.60
C PRO A 35 -11.03 -10.03 -15.46
N SER A 36 -11.53 -10.05 -14.23
CA SER A 36 -12.87 -10.51 -13.87
C SER A 36 -13.41 -9.69 -12.70
N LYS A 37 -14.59 -9.09 -12.89
CA LYS A 37 -15.28 -8.37 -11.81
C LYS A 37 -15.74 -9.29 -10.69
N GLU A 38 -16.09 -10.52 -11.04
CA GLU A 38 -16.58 -11.55 -10.11
C GLU A 38 -15.45 -12.02 -9.20
N LYS A 39 -14.24 -12.17 -9.74
CA LYS A 39 -13.06 -12.67 -9.00
C LYS A 39 -12.16 -11.57 -8.44
N ALA A 40 -12.54 -10.29 -8.61
CA ALA A 40 -11.66 -9.18 -8.25
C ALA A 40 -11.23 -9.20 -6.78
N LEU A 41 -12.14 -9.53 -5.87
CA LEU A 41 -11.81 -9.62 -4.44
C LEU A 41 -11.08 -10.92 -4.10
N GLU A 42 -11.43 -12.05 -4.73
CA GLU A 42 -10.69 -13.31 -4.63
C GLU A 42 -9.21 -13.13 -5.01
N TYR A 43 -8.94 -12.50 -6.16
CA TYR A 43 -7.58 -12.19 -6.63
C TYR A 43 -6.87 -11.22 -5.68
N GLY A 44 -7.54 -10.15 -5.27
CA GLY A 44 -6.99 -9.17 -4.33
C GLY A 44 -6.61 -9.80 -2.98
N ALA A 45 -7.46 -10.70 -2.46
CA ALA A 45 -7.24 -11.40 -1.21
C ALA A 45 -6.07 -12.38 -1.29
N LEU A 46 -6.01 -13.17 -2.37
CA LEU A 46 -4.92 -14.13 -2.58
C LEU A 46 -3.59 -13.42 -2.82
N TYR A 47 -3.60 -12.32 -3.57
CA TYR A 47 -2.41 -11.49 -3.76
C TYR A 47 -1.94 -10.88 -2.44
N LEU A 48 -2.83 -10.26 -1.66
CA LEU A 48 -2.50 -9.74 -0.33
C LEU A 48 -1.95 -10.83 0.58
N TRP A 49 -2.56 -12.02 0.59
CA TRP A 49 -2.08 -13.16 1.36
C TRP A 49 -0.62 -13.51 1.03
N THR A 50 -0.26 -13.58 -0.26
CA THR A 50 1.13 -13.84 -0.67
C THR A 50 2.10 -12.72 -0.28
N VAL A 51 1.67 -11.45 -0.29
CA VAL A 51 2.49 -10.33 0.25
C VAL A 51 2.73 -10.53 1.74
N LEU A 52 1.71 -10.94 2.50
CA LEU A 52 1.85 -11.19 3.94
C LEU A 52 2.79 -12.39 4.21
N GLN A 53 2.78 -13.42 3.37
CA GLN A 53 3.77 -14.52 3.46
C GLN A 53 5.19 -14.01 3.21
N PHE A 54 5.39 -13.11 2.24
CA PHE A 54 6.70 -12.49 2.00
C PHE A 54 7.14 -11.61 3.18
N PHE A 55 6.22 -10.86 3.79
CA PHE A 55 6.46 -10.10 5.01
C PHE A 55 6.94 -11.02 6.16
N ILE A 56 6.27 -12.15 6.39
CA ILE A 56 6.69 -13.15 7.39
C ILE A 56 8.07 -13.70 7.05
N LEU A 57 8.30 -14.11 5.81
CA LEU A 57 9.59 -14.65 5.33
C LEU A 57 10.75 -13.68 5.60
N LEU A 58 10.53 -12.38 5.39
CA LEU A 58 11.50 -11.33 5.71
C LEU A 58 11.72 -11.18 7.21
N ARG A 59 10.65 -11.16 8.01
CA ARG A 59 10.76 -11.00 9.47
C ARG A 59 11.47 -12.17 10.13
N GLU A 60 11.23 -13.39 9.66
CA GLU A 60 11.91 -14.61 10.11
C GLU A 60 13.37 -14.69 9.63
N GLY A 61 13.84 -13.76 8.79
CA GLY A 61 15.19 -13.78 8.22
C GLY A 61 15.43 -14.95 7.25
N LYS A 62 14.36 -15.51 6.67
CA LYS A 62 14.42 -16.70 5.80
C LYS A 62 14.53 -16.37 4.31
N LEU A 63 14.37 -15.10 3.92
CA LEU A 63 14.63 -14.70 2.54
C LEU A 63 16.11 -14.89 2.21
N ARG A 64 16.40 -15.69 1.18
CA ARG A 64 17.77 -15.91 0.72
C ARG A 64 18.36 -14.58 0.20
N PRO A 65 19.59 -14.22 0.60
CA PRO A 65 20.26 -13.04 0.05
C PRO A 65 20.37 -13.12 -1.47
N GLN A 66 20.06 -12.02 -2.15
CA GLN A 66 20.29 -11.90 -3.58
C GLN A 66 21.79 -11.99 -3.86
N ALA A 67 22.16 -12.69 -4.94
CA ALA A 67 23.54 -12.91 -5.30
C ALA A 67 23.72 -12.90 -6.82
N SER A 68 24.91 -12.52 -7.27
CA SER A 68 25.31 -12.71 -8.66
C SER A 68 25.40 -14.19 -9.04
N ASN A 69 25.47 -14.48 -10.34
CA ASN A 69 25.70 -15.83 -10.87
C ASN A 69 27.01 -16.48 -10.35
N LYS A 70 27.93 -15.69 -9.79
CA LYS A 70 29.19 -16.17 -9.18
C LYS A 70 29.10 -16.36 -7.66
N GLY A 71 27.92 -16.20 -7.05
CA GLY A 71 27.69 -16.36 -5.62
C GLY A 71 28.02 -15.13 -4.75
N GLN A 72 28.50 -14.03 -5.33
CA GLN A 72 28.69 -12.77 -4.58
C GLN A 72 27.35 -12.23 -4.11
N LYS A 73 27.16 -12.17 -2.78
CA LYS A 73 25.95 -11.63 -2.15
C LYS A 73 25.89 -10.11 -2.28
N PHE A 74 24.69 -9.59 -2.49
CA PHE A 74 24.38 -8.15 -2.50
C PHE A 74 23.83 -7.70 -1.15
N SER A 75 23.80 -6.38 -0.94
CA SER A 75 23.13 -5.80 0.22
C SER A 75 21.63 -6.11 0.18
N MET A 76 21.06 -6.44 1.34
CA MET A 76 19.63 -6.68 1.52
C MET A 76 18.96 -5.54 2.32
N ASP A 77 19.67 -4.44 2.59
CA ASP A 77 19.19 -3.38 3.49
C ASP A 77 17.87 -2.75 3.03
N GLN A 78 17.71 -2.53 1.73
CA GLN A 78 16.49 -1.93 1.16
C GLN A 78 15.23 -2.76 1.44
N PHE A 79 15.33 -4.08 1.62
CA PHE A 79 14.18 -4.92 1.98
C PHE A 79 13.58 -4.56 3.35
N ARG A 80 14.39 -3.96 4.24
CA ARG A 80 13.93 -3.46 5.55
C ARG A 80 13.02 -2.23 5.42
N ARG A 81 12.98 -1.61 4.25
CA ARG A 81 12.19 -0.41 3.97
C ARG A 81 10.94 -0.68 3.13
N LEU A 82 10.69 -1.95 2.78
CA LEU A 82 9.52 -2.34 1.97
C LEU A 82 8.21 -2.18 2.75
N PHE A 83 8.19 -2.65 4.00
CA PHE A 83 7.02 -2.67 4.87
C PHE A 83 7.20 -1.71 6.07
N ASN A 84 6.11 -1.38 6.75
CA ASN A 84 6.12 -0.54 7.97
C ASN A 84 6.91 0.77 7.80
N THR A 85 6.87 1.30 6.57
CA THR A 85 7.68 2.43 6.14
C THR A 85 6.79 3.44 5.42
N ALA A 86 7.03 4.71 5.69
CA ALA A 86 6.36 5.83 5.04
C ALA A 86 7.30 7.03 4.99
N ARG A 87 7.19 7.81 3.93
CA ARG A 87 7.81 9.13 3.85
C ARG A 87 6.98 10.14 4.65
N ILE A 88 7.66 11.01 5.37
CA ILE A 88 7.05 12.06 6.17
C ILE A 88 7.37 13.40 5.50
N PRO A 89 6.37 14.18 5.07
CA PRO A 89 6.62 15.48 4.46
C PRO A 89 7.20 16.45 5.50
N GLY A 90 8.20 17.22 5.11
CA GLY A 90 8.84 18.19 5.98
C GLY A 90 9.34 19.43 5.24
N HIS A 91 9.91 20.37 5.99
CA HIS A 91 10.52 21.58 5.43
C HIS A 91 11.85 21.87 6.13
N PRO A 92 12.96 22.05 5.40
CA PRO A 92 13.08 22.05 3.94
C PRO A 92 13.14 20.64 3.32
N TYR A 93 13.32 19.59 4.11
CA TYR A 93 13.46 18.20 3.66
C TYR A 93 12.34 17.32 4.21
N ASP A 94 11.97 16.31 3.44
CA ASP A 94 11.19 15.18 3.96
C ASP A 94 12.10 14.24 4.75
N SER A 95 11.51 13.25 5.42
CA SER A 95 12.22 12.15 6.07
C SER A 95 11.58 10.80 5.78
N VAL A 96 12.29 9.71 6.00
CA VAL A 96 11.72 8.35 5.94
C VAL A 96 11.49 7.85 7.36
N PHE A 97 10.24 7.57 7.71
CA PHE A 97 9.89 6.81 8.89
C PHE A 97 9.86 5.33 8.54
N SER A 98 10.51 4.50 9.36
CA SER A 98 10.46 3.04 9.23
C SER A 98 10.55 2.41 10.62
N CYS A 99 9.61 1.52 10.92
CA CYS A 99 9.58 0.77 12.17
C CYS A 99 9.66 -0.75 11.94
N TRP A 100 10.00 -1.17 10.73
CA TRP A 100 10.18 -2.57 10.39
C TRP A 100 11.39 -3.18 11.11
N ARG A 101 11.25 -4.43 11.54
CA ARG A 101 12.25 -5.22 12.27
C ARG A 101 12.08 -6.70 11.98
N THR A 102 13.18 -7.46 12.02
CA THR A 102 13.11 -8.92 12.07
C THR A 102 12.51 -9.37 13.42
N GLU A 103 12.05 -10.62 13.51
CA GLU A 103 11.58 -11.18 14.78
C GLU A 103 12.64 -11.14 15.87
N ALA A 104 13.92 -11.33 15.48
CA ALA A 104 15.06 -11.24 16.40
C ALA A 104 15.34 -9.81 16.91
N GLU A 105 14.88 -8.78 16.19
CA GLU A 105 15.06 -7.36 16.53
C GLU A 105 13.87 -6.78 17.31
N GLY A 106 12.75 -7.49 17.35
CA GLY A 106 11.57 -7.16 18.15
C GLY A 106 10.29 -6.97 17.33
N ASP A 107 9.24 -6.55 18.03
CA ASP A 107 7.90 -6.43 17.47
C ASP A 107 7.74 -5.23 16.51
N VAL A 108 6.79 -5.36 15.60
CA VAL A 108 6.37 -4.31 14.65
C VAL A 108 4.84 -4.28 14.57
N PRO A 109 4.25 -3.16 14.10
CA PRO A 109 2.82 -3.10 13.84
C PRO A 109 2.40 -4.09 12.75
N LEU A 110 1.31 -4.83 12.98
CA LEU A 110 0.85 -5.90 12.10
C LEU A 110 -0.39 -5.54 11.25
N HIS A 111 -0.91 -4.32 11.38
CA HIS A 111 -2.09 -3.89 10.64
C HIS A 111 -1.75 -3.39 9.23
N ILE A 112 -2.73 -3.42 8.34
CA ILE A 112 -2.69 -2.77 7.03
C ILE A 112 -3.74 -1.66 6.96
N ILE A 113 -3.55 -0.73 6.03
CA ILE A 113 -4.56 0.26 5.68
C ILE A 113 -5.16 -0.05 4.33
N VAL A 114 -6.48 -0.16 4.27
CA VAL A 114 -7.24 -0.35 3.03
C VAL A 114 -7.96 0.95 2.69
N LEU A 115 -7.78 1.46 1.48
CA LEU A 115 -8.43 2.65 0.96
C LEU A 115 -9.53 2.22 -0.03
N CYS A 116 -10.77 2.69 0.17
CA CYS A 116 -11.90 2.36 -0.70
C CYS A 116 -12.90 3.51 -0.73
N ASN A 117 -13.20 4.01 -1.94
CA ASN A 117 -14.07 5.17 -2.20
C ASN A 117 -13.67 6.44 -1.39
N GLY A 118 -12.38 6.65 -1.10
CA GLY A 118 -11.90 7.78 -0.30
C GLY A 118 -12.01 7.60 1.21
N HIS A 119 -12.46 6.43 1.68
CA HIS A 119 -12.42 6.01 3.08
C HIS A 119 -11.14 5.23 3.37
N LEU A 120 -10.62 5.35 4.59
CA LEU A 120 -9.47 4.56 5.06
C LEU A 120 -9.91 3.61 6.16
N TRP A 121 -9.49 2.35 6.06
CA TRP A 121 -9.87 1.28 6.96
C TRP A 121 -8.63 0.63 7.54
N ASN A 122 -8.61 0.47 8.86
CA ASN A 122 -7.60 -0.31 9.55
C ASN A 122 -8.02 -1.77 9.65
N MET A 123 -7.19 -2.68 9.15
CA MET A 123 -7.42 -4.11 9.18
C MET A 123 -6.23 -4.83 9.82
N LEU A 124 -6.49 -5.74 10.76
CA LEU A 124 -5.46 -6.58 11.37
C LEU A 124 -5.58 -8.00 10.80
N PRO A 125 -4.71 -8.42 9.85
CA PRO A 125 -4.81 -9.75 9.24
C PRO A 125 -4.14 -10.86 10.06
N TRP A 126 -4.19 -10.74 11.39
CA TRP A 126 -3.68 -11.70 12.36
C TRP A 126 -4.75 -11.96 13.42
N ASP A 127 -4.83 -13.20 13.89
CA ASP A 127 -5.69 -13.54 15.02
C ASP A 127 -4.96 -13.32 16.35
N PHE A 128 -5.68 -13.48 17.46
CA PHE A 128 -5.12 -13.31 18.81
C PHE A 128 -4.03 -14.35 19.16
N SER A 129 -3.91 -15.43 18.40
CA SER A 129 -2.86 -16.45 18.55
C SER A 129 -1.61 -16.14 17.71
N GLY A 130 -1.61 -15.06 16.93
CA GLY A 130 -0.51 -14.68 16.06
C GLY A 130 -0.51 -15.40 14.71
N LYS A 131 -1.59 -16.10 14.35
CA LYS A 131 -1.73 -16.76 13.04
C LYS A 131 -2.37 -15.80 12.03
N THR A 132 -1.81 -15.72 10.83
CA THR A 132 -2.36 -14.89 9.75
C THR A 132 -3.71 -15.38 9.26
N MET A 133 -4.50 -14.46 8.70
CA MET A 133 -5.68 -14.77 7.91
C MET A 133 -5.32 -15.64 6.68
N THR A 134 -6.25 -16.49 6.26
CA THR A 134 -6.24 -17.22 4.98
C THR A 134 -6.76 -16.33 3.84
N SER A 135 -6.62 -16.77 2.59
CA SER A 135 -7.20 -16.02 1.46
C SER A 135 -8.72 -15.83 1.57
N PRO A 136 -9.54 -16.86 1.89
CA PRO A 136 -10.98 -16.67 2.09
C PRO A 136 -11.35 -15.70 3.23
N GLU A 137 -10.56 -15.70 4.31
CA GLU A 137 -10.77 -14.76 5.42
C GLU A 137 -10.46 -13.31 5.00
N LEU A 138 -9.36 -13.10 4.27
CA LEU A 138 -9.02 -11.79 3.71
C LEU A 138 -10.09 -11.31 2.72
N GLU A 139 -10.58 -12.18 1.86
CA GLU A 139 -11.66 -11.87 0.91
C GLU A 139 -12.89 -11.35 1.63
N GLN A 140 -13.30 -12.01 2.72
CA GLN A 140 -14.45 -11.56 3.53
C GLN A 140 -14.23 -10.17 4.14
N GLN A 141 -13.00 -9.85 4.58
CA GLN A 141 -12.68 -8.52 5.12
C GLN A 141 -12.70 -7.44 4.02
N LEU A 142 -12.12 -7.74 2.86
CA LEU A 142 -12.11 -6.82 1.71
C LEU A 142 -13.53 -6.60 1.15
N GLN A 143 -14.36 -7.64 1.13
CA GLN A 143 -15.77 -7.55 0.77
C GLN A 143 -16.52 -6.65 1.73
N TYR A 144 -16.36 -6.84 3.04
CA TYR A 144 -16.97 -5.96 4.05
C TYR A 144 -16.57 -4.49 3.83
N ILE A 145 -15.28 -4.22 3.59
CA ILE A 145 -14.79 -2.86 3.34
C ILE A 145 -15.46 -2.26 2.09
N ARG A 146 -15.50 -3.02 0.98
CA ARG A 146 -16.14 -2.57 -0.26
C ARG A 146 -17.61 -2.24 -0.03
N GLU A 147 -18.36 -3.16 0.56
CA GLU A 147 -19.80 -3.01 0.80
C GLU A 147 -20.10 -1.82 1.71
N GLN A 148 -19.37 -1.65 2.81
CA GLN A 148 -19.58 -0.50 3.69
C GLN A 148 -19.18 0.82 3.03
N SER A 149 -18.06 0.86 2.29
CA SER A 149 -17.67 2.04 1.51
C SER A 149 -18.67 2.37 0.39
N ASP A 150 -19.34 1.38 -0.19
CA ASP A 150 -20.39 1.62 -1.19
C ASP A 150 -21.68 2.16 -0.54
N ILE A 151 -22.07 1.64 0.63
CA ILE A 151 -23.21 2.14 1.42
C ILE A 151 -22.99 3.59 1.87
N MET A 152 -21.79 3.93 2.32
CA MET A 152 -21.45 5.29 2.76
C MET A 152 -21.28 6.28 1.61
N GLY A 153 -21.10 5.80 0.37
CA GLY A 153 -20.77 6.64 -0.78
C GLY A 153 -19.35 7.22 -0.72
N GLU A 154 -19.12 8.32 -1.43
CA GLU A 154 -17.79 8.93 -1.51
C GLU A 154 -17.34 9.51 -0.16
N GLY A 155 -16.18 9.04 0.31
CA GLY A 155 -15.52 9.51 1.51
C GLY A 155 -14.73 10.80 1.31
N PRO A 156 -14.13 11.34 2.38
CA PRO A 156 -13.43 12.61 2.32
C PRO A 156 -12.22 12.57 1.38
N GLY A 157 -11.58 11.42 1.14
CA GLY A 157 -10.44 11.32 0.22
C GLY A 157 -9.18 12.01 0.75
N ILE A 158 -8.92 11.89 2.06
CA ILE A 158 -7.78 12.51 2.75
C ILE A 158 -6.45 12.10 2.14
N GLY A 159 -6.37 10.87 1.61
CA GLY A 159 -5.21 10.37 0.91
C GLY A 159 -4.71 11.30 -0.22
N SER A 160 -5.62 12.05 -0.86
CA SER A 160 -5.26 13.02 -1.91
C SER A 160 -4.31 14.10 -1.42
N LEU A 161 -4.33 14.47 -0.12
CA LEU A 161 -3.38 15.43 0.43
C LEU A 161 -1.91 15.00 0.27
N THR A 162 -1.63 13.69 0.25
CA THR A 162 -0.29 13.14 0.03
C THR A 162 0.24 13.38 -1.39
N CYS A 163 -0.66 13.66 -2.34
CA CYS A 163 -0.34 13.97 -3.73
C CYS A 163 -0.04 15.45 -3.97
N ALA A 164 -0.19 16.32 -2.96
CA ALA A 164 0.17 17.72 -3.09
C ALA A 164 1.70 17.92 -3.20
N LYS A 165 2.11 19.12 -3.65
CA LYS A 165 3.50 19.57 -3.50
C LYS A 165 3.98 19.36 -2.07
N ARG A 166 5.22 18.92 -1.88
CA ARG A 166 5.70 18.39 -0.58
C ARG A 166 5.58 19.40 0.55
N GLU A 167 5.83 20.68 0.27
CA GLU A 167 5.67 21.74 1.27
C GLU A 167 4.19 22.00 1.63
N THR A 168 3.29 21.97 0.65
CA THR A 168 1.84 22.08 0.89
C THR A 168 1.36 20.89 1.72
N TRP A 169 1.80 19.68 1.37
CA TRP A 169 1.47 18.49 2.15
C TRP A 169 2.05 18.58 3.58
N ALA A 170 3.30 19.03 3.77
CA ALA A 170 3.88 19.21 5.10
C ALA A 170 3.01 20.11 6.00
N LYS A 171 2.55 21.25 5.47
CA LYS A 171 1.66 22.19 6.18
C LYS A 171 0.29 21.56 6.48
N ASN A 172 -0.29 20.85 5.50
CA ASN A 172 -1.59 20.20 5.67
C ASN A 172 -1.53 19.03 6.65
N ARG A 173 -0.46 18.22 6.63
CA ARG A 173 -0.22 17.14 7.59
C ARG A 173 -0.10 17.67 9.02
N GLN A 174 0.73 18.71 9.21
CA GLN A 174 0.88 19.34 10.53
C GLN A 174 -0.47 19.86 11.05
N TRP A 175 -1.24 20.52 10.19
CA TRP A 175 -2.56 21.00 10.54
C TRP A 175 -3.53 19.85 10.87
N LEU A 176 -3.60 18.83 10.02
CA LEU A 176 -4.42 17.63 10.22
C LEU A 176 -4.17 16.99 11.59
N MET A 177 -2.89 16.82 11.98
CA MET A 177 -2.51 16.25 13.27
C MET A 177 -2.73 17.19 14.47
N SER A 178 -2.90 18.49 14.23
CA SER A 178 -3.18 19.47 15.29
C SER A 178 -4.67 19.62 15.62
N ILE A 179 -5.58 19.26 14.70
CA ILE A 179 -7.02 19.40 14.91
C ILE A 179 -7.52 18.51 16.05
N SER A 180 -7.07 17.25 16.11
CA SER A 180 -7.48 16.33 17.16
C SER A 180 -6.45 15.22 17.42
N GLU A 181 -6.51 14.65 18.62
CA GLU A 181 -5.73 13.44 18.97
C GLU A 181 -6.11 12.26 18.06
N ARG A 182 -7.38 12.17 17.67
CA ARG A 182 -7.88 11.13 16.76
C ARG A 182 -7.17 11.20 15.40
N ASN A 183 -7.05 12.39 14.81
CA ASN A 183 -6.34 12.57 13.55
C ASN A 183 -4.87 12.17 13.68
N ARG A 184 -4.21 12.61 14.75
CA ARG A 184 -2.80 12.26 15.02
C ARG A 184 -2.60 10.75 15.05
N ARG A 185 -3.40 10.05 15.86
CA ARG A 185 -3.36 8.59 15.97
C ARG A 185 -3.62 7.90 14.63
N ASN A 186 -4.59 8.39 13.84
CA ASN A 186 -4.90 7.79 12.54
C ASN A 186 -3.77 7.97 11.53
N VAL A 187 -3.12 9.15 11.49
CA VAL A 187 -1.94 9.39 10.64
C VAL A 187 -0.79 8.46 11.02
N GLU A 188 -0.47 8.34 12.31
CA GLU A 188 0.56 7.43 12.81
C GLU A 188 0.25 5.96 12.51
N LEU A 189 -1.04 5.58 12.59
CA LEU A 189 -1.50 4.24 12.20
C LEU A 189 -1.24 3.98 10.71
N ILE A 190 -1.50 4.95 9.84
CA ILE A 190 -1.24 4.79 8.41
C ILE A 190 0.26 4.69 8.10
N GLU A 191 1.06 5.56 8.71
CA GLU A 191 2.51 5.60 8.50
C GLU A 191 3.19 4.31 8.98
N SER A 192 2.69 3.72 10.06
CA SER A 192 3.24 2.51 10.69
C SER A 192 2.70 1.18 10.17
N SER A 193 1.63 1.18 9.36
CA SER A 193 1.05 -0.06 8.79
C SER A 193 2.04 -0.87 7.97
N ILE A 194 1.84 -2.17 7.81
CA ILE A 194 2.69 -3.01 6.95
C ILE A 194 2.72 -2.45 5.52
N LEU A 195 1.54 -2.18 4.96
CA LEU A 195 1.34 -1.68 3.60
C LEU A 195 0.02 -0.90 3.48
N GLY A 196 -0.16 -0.21 2.35
CA GLY A 196 -1.45 0.29 1.88
C GLY A 196 -2.09 -0.67 0.88
N MET A 197 -3.42 -0.73 0.80
CA MET A 197 -4.13 -1.42 -0.27
C MET A 197 -5.29 -0.56 -0.77
N ALA A 198 -5.33 -0.25 -2.06
CA ALA A 198 -6.44 0.46 -2.69
C ALA A 198 -7.41 -0.52 -3.34
N LEU A 199 -8.70 -0.32 -3.08
CA LEU A 199 -9.81 -1.01 -3.73
C LEU A 199 -10.46 -0.04 -4.71
N ASP A 200 -9.95 -0.01 -5.94
CA ASP A 200 -10.39 0.97 -6.95
C ASP A 200 -11.60 0.48 -7.74
N ASN A 201 -12.34 1.44 -8.29
CA ASN A 201 -13.54 1.19 -9.11
C ASN A 201 -13.24 1.12 -10.61
N SER A 202 -12.03 1.47 -11.03
CA SER A 202 -11.64 1.42 -12.43
C SER A 202 -11.61 -0.02 -12.96
N CYS A 203 -11.63 -0.14 -14.29
CA CYS A 203 -11.56 -1.42 -14.98
C CYS A 203 -10.55 -1.30 -16.13
N PRO A 204 -9.23 -1.22 -15.85
CA PRO A 204 -8.24 -1.13 -16.91
C PRO A 204 -8.34 -2.33 -17.86
N GLU A 205 -8.27 -2.05 -19.16
CA GLU A 205 -8.45 -3.03 -20.24
C GLU A 205 -7.12 -3.58 -20.76
N ASN A 206 -6.02 -2.87 -20.50
CA ASN A 206 -4.70 -3.22 -20.99
C ASN A 206 -3.60 -2.77 -20.02
N PHE A 207 -2.38 -3.22 -20.28
CA PHE A 207 -1.21 -2.96 -19.44
C PHE A 207 -0.93 -1.45 -19.27
N GLN A 208 -1.12 -0.64 -20.32
CA GLN A 208 -0.91 0.80 -20.25
C GLN A 208 -1.89 1.47 -19.29
N GLN A 209 -3.18 1.13 -19.36
CA GLN A 209 -4.18 1.63 -18.43
C GLN A 209 -3.89 1.18 -16.99
N ALA A 210 -3.42 -0.06 -16.80
CA ALA A 210 -3.01 -0.55 -15.48
C ALA A 210 -1.77 0.15 -14.91
N CYS A 211 -0.81 0.53 -15.76
CA CYS A 211 0.32 1.38 -15.37
C CYS A 211 -0.18 2.75 -14.88
N TRP A 212 -1.08 3.39 -15.64
CA TRP A 212 -1.62 4.69 -15.27
C TRP A 212 -2.44 4.64 -13.97
N GLU A 213 -3.23 3.57 -13.79
CA GLU A 213 -3.95 3.30 -12.56
C GLU A 213 -3.00 3.22 -11.36
N GLY A 214 -1.87 2.52 -11.53
CA GLY A 214 -0.87 2.39 -10.47
C GLY A 214 -0.12 3.69 -10.16
N LEU A 215 0.21 4.50 -11.17
CA LEU A 215 0.93 5.77 -10.99
C LEU A 215 0.07 6.84 -10.33
N CYS A 216 -1.14 7.05 -10.85
CA CYS A 216 -2.05 8.10 -10.40
C CYS A 216 -3.37 7.50 -9.98
N GLY A 217 -4.06 6.86 -10.93
CA GLY A 217 -5.42 6.35 -10.77
C GLY A 217 -6.33 7.31 -10.02
N ASP A 218 -7.15 6.77 -9.13
CA ASP A 218 -8.03 7.56 -8.28
C ASP A 218 -7.33 8.01 -6.99
N ILE A 219 -6.80 9.23 -6.98
CA ILE A 219 -5.96 9.73 -5.88
C ILE A 219 -6.67 9.88 -4.52
N LYS A 220 -8.00 9.74 -4.45
CA LYS A 220 -8.69 9.61 -3.15
C LYS A 220 -8.37 8.28 -2.45
N ASN A 221 -8.00 7.26 -3.23
CA ASN A 221 -7.58 5.94 -2.78
C ASN A 221 -6.06 5.77 -2.82
N ARG A 222 -5.29 6.84 -2.62
CA ARG A 222 -3.82 6.78 -2.59
C ARG A 222 -3.30 7.33 -1.27
N TRP A 223 -2.25 6.71 -0.76
CA TRP A 223 -1.37 7.30 0.24
C TRP A 223 0.04 7.30 -0.33
N ALA A 224 0.37 8.32 -1.13
CA ALA A 224 1.56 8.35 -1.98
C ALA A 224 2.87 8.24 -1.19
N ASP A 225 2.83 8.60 0.09
CA ASP A 225 3.96 8.49 1.00
C ASP A 225 4.25 7.07 1.47
N LYS A 226 3.35 6.11 1.25
CA LYS A 226 3.57 4.73 1.70
C LYS A 226 4.65 4.08 0.83
N SER A 227 5.58 3.38 1.48
CA SER A 227 6.66 2.67 0.79
C SER A 227 6.14 1.67 -0.24
N PHE A 228 5.07 0.95 0.10
CA PHE A 228 4.46 -0.07 -0.74
C PHE A 228 2.94 -0.06 -0.59
N SER A 229 2.24 0.06 -1.71
CA SER A 229 0.79 -0.10 -1.79
C SER A 229 0.37 -1.05 -2.89
N ILE A 230 -0.56 -1.95 -2.57
CA ILE A 230 -1.27 -2.79 -3.54
C ILE A 230 -2.43 -1.98 -4.10
N ILE A 231 -2.71 -2.08 -5.39
CA ILE A 231 -3.91 -1.52 -6.01
C ILE A 231 -4.65 -2.67 -6.68
N ASN A 232 -5.90 -2.88 -6.28
CA ASN A 232 -6.80 -3.89 -6.84
C ASN A 232 -8.02 -3.20 -7.45
N THR A 233 -8.16 -3.29 -8.77
CA THR A 233 -9.24 -2.64 -9.51
C THR A 233 -10.54 -3.45 -9.47
N ARG A 234 -11.64 -2.86 -9.96
CA ARG A 234 -12.97 -3.50 -9.93
C ARG A 234 -13.06 -4.74 -10.81
N ASN A 235 -12.20 -4.87 -11.82
CA ASN A 235 -12.06 -6.06 -12.66
C ASN A 235 -10.89 -6.96 -12.23
N GLY A 236 -10.33 -6.80 -11.02
CA GLY A 236 -9.28 -7.67 -10.51
C GLY A 236 -7.92 -7.49 -11.17
N TYR A 237 -7.71 -6.38 -11.88
CA TYR A 237 -6.40 -6.00 -12.36
C TYR A 237 -5.58 -5.50 -11.18
N GLY A 238 -4.46 -6.15 -10.93
CA GLY A 238 -3.57 -5.79 -9.84
C GLY A 238 -2.44 -4.89 -10.32
N THR A 239 -2.10 -3.89 -9.53
CA THR A 239 -0.90 -3.06 -9.73
C THR A 239 -0.35 -2.60 -8.38
N THR A 240 0.74 -1.83 -8.39
CA THR A 240 1.38 -1.33 -7.17
C THR A 240 1.69 0.15 -7.29
N ASN A 241 1.81 0.83 -6.15
CA ASN A 241 2.34 2.18 -6.06
C ASN A 241 3.36 2.22 -4.94
N ASN A 242 4.59 2.62 -5.26
CA ASN A 242 5.73 2.52 -4.35
C ASN A 242 6.46 3.86 -4.28
N ASP A 243 6.62 4.42 -3.09
CA ASP A 243 7.57 5.51 -2.89
C ASP A 243 8.98 5.02 -3.24
N HIS A 244 9.62 5.69 -4.20
CA HIS A 244 10.95 5.33 -4.67
C HIS A 244 12.07 5.79 -3.71
N THR A 245 11.72 6.61 -2.71
CA THR A 245 12.68 7.13 -1.73
C THR A 245 13.35 6.03 -0.88
N PRO A 246 12.61 5.13 -0.20
CA PRO A 246 13.18 4.13 0.70
C PRO A 246 13.95 2.98 0.04
N PHE A 247 13.65 2.66 -1.22
CA PHE A 247 14.22 1.50 -1.91
C PHE A 247 14.13 1.63 -3.44
N ASP A 248 14.93 0.84 -4.14
CA ASP A 248 14.90 0.70 -5.59
C ASP A 248 13.96 -0.43 -6.04
N ALA A 249 13.44 -0.33 -7.26
CA ALA A 249 12.41 -1.22 -7.80
C ALA A 249 12.73 -2.73 -7.70
N MET A 250 14.00 -3.11 -7.61
CA MET A 250 14.41 -4.51 -7.46
C MET A 250 13.84 -5.18 -6.21
N VAL A 251 13.59 -4.43 -5.12
CA VAL A 251 12.94 -4.99 -3.92
C VAL A 251 11.54 -5.49 -4.25
N THR A 252 10.74 -4.66 -4.92
CA THR A 252 9.39 -5.01 -5.39
C THR A 252 9.40 -6.08 -6.48
N VAL A 253 10.40 -6.10 -7.38
CA VAL A 253 10.53 -7.13 -8.41
C VAL A 253 10.83 -8.50 -7.78
N VAL A 254 11.70 -8.58 -6.78
CA VAL A 254 12.00 -9.82 -6.07
C VAL A 254 10.76 -10.34 -5.33
N MET A 255 10.01 -9.47 -4.66
CA MET A 255 8.74 -9.85 -4.04
C MET A 255 7.73 -10.34 -5.09
N ALA A 256 7.52 -9.58 -6.17
CA ALA A 256 6.60 -9.95 -7.23
C ALA A 256 6.96 -11.29 -7.89
N HIS A 257 8.27 -11.57 -8.05
CA HIS A 257 8.74 -12.84 -8.56
C HIS A 257 8.46 -14.00 -7.58
N TYR A 258 8.71 -13.80 -6.28
CA TYR A 258 8.33 -14.77 -5.24
C TYR A 258 6.83 -15.07 -5.29
N GLN A 259 5.99 -14.04 -5.38
CA GLN A 259 4.53 -14.21 -5.46
C GLN A 259 4.11 -14.94 -6.73
N HIS A 260 4.71 -14.60 -7.87
CA HIS A 260 4.40 -15.26 -9.14
C HIS A 260 4.67 -16.76 -9.08
N LEU A 261 5.86 -17.16 -8.62
CA LEU A 261 6.21 -18.58 -8.47
C LEU A 261 5.27 -19.29 -7.48
N TYR A 262 4.98 -18.66 -6.35
CA TYR A 262 4.06 -19.22 -5.35
C TYR A 262 2.66 -19.45 -5.94
N LEU A 263 2.17 -18.49 -6.73
CA LEU A 263 0.85 -18.57 -7.35
C LEU A 263 0.80 -19.53 -8.53
N GLU A 264 1.88 -19.67 -9.29
CA GLU A 264 2.01 -20.72 -10.31
C GLU A 264 1.92 -22.12 -9.69
N GLU A 265 2.62 -22.38 -8.57
CA GLU A 265 2.50 -23.65 -7.83
C GLU A 265 1.07 -23.90 -7.30
N MET A 266 0.34 -22.83 -7.02
CA MET A 266 -1.05 -22.86 -6.59
C MET A 266 -2.07 -22.88 -7.74
N ASP A 267 -1.65 -22.95 -9.00
CA ASP A 267 -2.54 -22.81 -10.18
C ASP A 267 -3.40 -21.53 -10.15
N GLY A 268 -2.89 -20.47 -9.50
CA GLY A 268 -3.59 -19.21 -9.30
C GLY A 268 -4.82 -19.29 -8.39
N VAL A 269 -5.01 -20.37 -7.64
CA VAL A 269 -6.21 -20.56 -6.79
C VAL A 269 -5.82 -20.94 -5.36
N TRP A 270 -6.64 -20.57 -4.38
CA TRP A 270 -6.39 -20.94 -3.00
C TRP A 270 -6.51 -22.47 -2.79
N LYS A 271 -5.42 -23.09 -2.30
CA LYS A 271 -5.33 -24.54 -2.01
C LYS A 271 -5.30 -24.88 -0.52
N GLY A 272 -5.36 -23.88 0.36
CA GLY A 272 -5.33 -24.08 1.81
C GLY A 272 -6.73 -24.31 2.41
N SER A 273 -6.83 -24.20 3.74
CA SER A 273 -8.12 -24.34 4.44
C SER A 273 -9.13 -23.30 3.96
N THR A 274 -10.36 -23.74 3.70
CA THR A 274 -11.51 -22.87 3.38
C THR A 274 -12.31 -22.47 4.62
N GLU A 275 -11.89 -22.93 5.81
CA GLU A 275 -12.46 -22.48 7.07
C GLU A 275 -12.26 -20.98 7.23
N VAL A 276 -13.35 -20.27 7.54
CA VAL A 276 -13.34 -18.84 7.80
C VAL A 276 -13.56 -18.65 9.31
N ARG A 277 -12.48 -18.32 10.02
CA ARG A 277 -12.54 -17.98 11.45
C ARG A 277 -13.20 -16.62 11.63
N ASP A 278 -13.72 -16.38 12.82
CA ASP A 278 -14.25 -15.06 13.17
C ASP A 278 -13.11 -14.09 13.49
N PHE A 279 -13.08 -12.97 12.76
CA PHE A 279 -12.10 -11.90 12.93
C PHE A 279 -12.81 -10.57 13.19
N PRO A 280 -12.23 -9.70 14.05
CA PRO A 280 -12.73 -8.34 14.22
C PRO A 280 -12.85 -7.64 12.87
N LYS A 281 -14.01 -7.03 12.60
CA LYS A 281 -14.24 -6.29 11.36
C LYS A 281 -13.27 -5.12 11.23
N PRO A 282 -12.89 -4.74 10.00
CA PRO A 282 -11.99 -3.62 9.75
C PRO A 282 -12.63 -2.33 10.28
N LYS A 283 -11.81 -1.46 10.86
CA LYS A 283 -12.29 -0.23 11.52
C LYS A 283 -12.11 0.96 10.60
N LEU A 284 -13.19 1.69 10.34
CA LEU A 284 -13.13 2.97 9.63
C LEU A 284 -12.30 3.98 10.41
N LEU A 285 -11.39 4.67 9.72
CA LEU A 285 -10.60 5.76 10.29
C LEU A 285 -11.31 7.08 10.02
N GLU A 286 -12.01 7.57 11.03
CA GLU A 286 -12.69 8.87 10.97
C GLU A 286 -11.71 10.00 11.26
N PHE A 287 -11.80 11.08 10.49
CA PHE A 287 -10.97 12.27 10.67
C PHE A 287 -11.82 13.50 10.92
N ASP A 288 -11.35 14.34 11.83
CA ASP A 288 -11.87 15.68 12.07
C ASP A 288 -11.32 16.62 11.00
N LEU A 289 -12.18 17.12 10.11
CA LEU A 289 -11.79 17.99 9.00
C LEU A 289 -12.44 19.36 9.14
N ASP A 290 -11.64 20.41 8.99
CA ASP A 290 -12.12 21.78 8.85
C ASP A 290 -12.16 22.21 7.38
N SER A 291 -12.65 23.43 7.13
CA SER A 291 -12.74 23.97 5.77
C SER A 291 -11.38 24.08 5.08
N LYS A 292 -10.30 24.33 5.83
CA LYS A 292 -8.93 24.40 5.28
C LYS A 292 -8.50 23.05 4.71
N LEU A 293 -8.71 21.95 5.44
CA LEU A 293 -8.38 20.62 4.94
C LEU A 293 -9.28 20.18 3.78
N ILE A 294 -10.58 20.48 3.85
CA ILE A 294 -11.51 20.17 2.77
C ILE A 294 -11.08 20.87 1.47
N ASN A 295 -10.73 22.15 1.53
CA ASN A 295 -10.20 22.89 0.38
C ASN A 295 -8.86 22.31 -0.10
N GLY A 296 -7.97 21.91 0.82
CA GLY A 296 -6.71 21.27 0.49
C GLY A 296 -6.87 19.93 -0.24
N ILE A 297 -7.86 19.13 0.17
CA ILE A 297 -8.22 17.87 -0.49
C ILE A 297 -8.72 18.16 -1.90
N GLN A 298 -9.64 19.11 -2.06
CA GLN A 298 -10.19 19.48 -3.37
C GLN A 298 -9.10 19.96 -4.33
N ALA A 299 -8.22 20.86 -3.88
CA ALA A 299 -7.09 21.33 -4.68
C ALA A 299 -6.13 20.20 -5.06
N ALA A 300 -5.90 19.22 -4.17
CA ALA A 300 -5.03 18.10 -4.49
C ALA A 300 -5.65 17.12 -5.51
N ARG A 301 -6.98 17.02 -5.58
CA ARG A 301 -7.70 16.18 -6.56
C ARG A 301 -7.45 16.60 -8.02
N GLU A 302 -7.08 17.86 -8.25
CA GLU A 302 -6.79 18.40 -9.58
C GLU A 302 -5.38 18.03 -10.10
N ILE A 303 -4.48 17.55 -9.24
CA ILE A 303 -3.06 17.30 -9.59
C ILE A 303 -2.91 16.12 -10.55
N CYS A 304 -3.74 15.10 -10.40
CA CYS A 304 -3.67 13.86 -11.17
C CYS A 304 -4.94 13.63 -12.01
N SER A 305 -5.69 14.68 -12.34
CA SER A 305 -6.84 14.55 -13.22
C SER A 305 -6.41 13.92 -14.56
N PRO A 306 -7.14 12.91 -15.06
CA PRO A 306 -6.84 12.33 -16.36
C PRO A 306 -6.85 13.44 -17.42
N LEU A 307 -5.80 13.47 -18.25
CA LEU A 307 -5.73 14.30 -19.45
C LEU A 307 -6.92 14.02 -20.39
#